data_AF-A0A9D2US66-F1
#
_entry.id   AF-A0A9D2US66-F1
#
_cell.length_a   1.000
_cell.length_b   1.000
_cell.length_c   1.000
_cell.angle_alpha   90.00
_cell.angle_beta   90.00
_cell.angle_gamma   90.00
#
_symmetry.space_group_name_H-M   'P 1'
#
loop_
_entity.id
_entity.type
_entity.pdbx_description
1 polymer ?
#
loop_
_entity_poly.entity_id
_entity_poly.type
_entity_poly.pdbx_seq_one_letter_code
_entity_poly.pdbx_strand_id
1 'polypeptide(L)'
;MKARLMSLALVVGLTACTAEQQPEDRVNPVQYQVKTAAELQQRFNTLNAQLAQDFQQFKKVESIAFSHQLPLDVNNLQTLNQHPVSRTALKSSKLAYCDMMNAYFAEMYRLGHYNLDLVHAIQLPNAKGEDLKKNFSDSDQFYSFILDRYSTYRQVQQTMNYGCNLKAALSV
;
A
#
# COMPACT_ATOMS: atom_id res chain seq x y z
N MET A 1 74.34 -5.19 4.93
CA MET A 1 72.99 -5.10 4.31
C MET A 1 72.63 -6.45 3.71
N LYS A 2 71.63 -7.14 4.25
CA LYS A 2 70.94 -8.30 3.64
C LYS A 2 69.60 -8.45 4.38
N ALA A 3 68.56 -7.92 3.76
CA ALA A 3 67.20 -7.90 4.28
C ALA A 3 66.60 -9.33 4.23
N ARG A 4 66.01 -9.78 5.34
CA ARG A 4 65.17 -10.97 5.39
C ARG A 4 63.74 -10.55 5.08
N LEU A 5 63.22 -10.89 3.90
CA LEU A 5 61.78 -10.81 3.63
C LEU A 5 61.10 -12.05 4.24
N MET A 6 60.30 -11.83 5.28
CA MET A 6 59.28 -12.75 5.76
C MET A 6 58.05 -12.64 4.83
N SER A 7 57.74 -13.71 4.10
CA SER A 7 56.46 -13.83 3.40
C SER A 7 55.43 -14.44 4.35
N LEU A 8 54.57 -13.59 4.93
CA LEU A 8 53.34 -14.01 5.60
C LEU A 8 52.27 -14.23 4.53
N ALA A 9 51.86 -15.48 4.32
CA ALA A 9 50.75 -15.83 3.45
C ALA A 9 49.44 -15.34 4.10
N LEU A 10 48.83 -14.31 3.52
CA LEU A 10 47.53 -13.77 3.90
C LEU A 10 46.44 -14.70 3.33
N VAL A 11 45.90 -15.61 4.14
CA VAL A 11 44.71 -16.38 3.78
C VAL A 11 43.50 -15.45 3.92
N VAL A 12 43.08 -14.87 2.79
CA VAL A 12 41.83 -14.11 2.71
C VAL A 12 40.69 -15.14 2.71
N GLY A 13 40.12 -15.36 3.88
CA GLY A 13 38.83 -16.05 4.01
C GLY A 13 37.77 -15.21 3.30
N LEU A 14 37.30 -15.70 2.15
CA LEU A 14 36.09 -15.23 1.51
C LEU A 14 34.91 -15.59 2.42
N THR A 15 34.57 -14.71 3.35
CA THR A 15 33.23 -14.70 3.94
C THR A 15 32.27 -14.30 2.82
N ALA A 16 31.77 -15.29 2.08
CA ALA A 16 30.55 -15.13 1.32
C ALA A 16 29.49 -14.68 2.35
N CYS A 17 29.16 -13.39 2.34
CA CYS A 17 28.02 -12.87 3.08
C CYS A 17 26.81 -13.58 2.50
N THR A 18 26.37 -14.59 3.25
CA THR A 18 25.10 -15.28 3.09
C THR A 18 24.05 -14.21 2.82
N ALA A 19 23.31 -14.34 1.71
CA ALA A 19 22.16 -13.50 1.47
C ALA A 19 21.29 -13.56 2.72
N GLU A 20 21.22 -12.45 3.47
CA GLU A 20 20.22 -12.27 4.51
C GLU A 20 18.87 -12.41 3.81
N GLN A 21 18.27 -13.59 3.94
CA GLN A 21 16.84 -13.74 3.74
C GLN A 21 16.21 -12.84 4.79
N GLN A 22 15.85 -11.62 4.38
CA GLN A 22 14.97 -10.76 5.16
C GLN A 22 13.79 -11.64 5.60
N PRO A 23 13.48 -11.70 6.90
CA PRO A 23 12.28 -12.40 7.34
C PRO A 23 11.12 -11.84 6.53
N GLU A 24 10.37 -12.71 5.84
CA GLU A 24 9.04 -12.33 5.41
C GLU A 24 8.30 -11.88 6.67
N ASP A 25 7.98 -10.59 6.76
CA ASP A 25 7.12 -10.05 7.81
C ASP A 25 5.76 -10.74 7.67
N ARG A 26 5.62 -11.90 8.31
CA ARG A 26 4.38 -12.69 8.25
C ARG A 26 3.29 -11.88 8.93
N VAL A 27 2.29 -11.48 8.17
CA VAL A 27 1.11 -10.80 8.69
C VAL A 27 0.45 -11.67 9.74
N ASN A 28 0.15 -11.09 10.90
CA ASN A 28 -0.56 -11.78 11.99
C ASN A 28 -2.07 -11.64 11.78
N PRO A 29 -2.80 -12.70 11.35
CA PRO A 29 -4.22 -12.61 11.05
C PRO A 29 -5.08 -12.17 12.24
N VAL A 30 -4.64 -12.47 13.46
CA VAL A 30 -5.38 -12.18 14.69
C VAL A 30 -5.55 -10.67 14.92
N GLN A 31 -4.63 -9.84 14.41
CA GLN A 31 -4.72 -8.37 14.54
C GLN A 31 -5.86 -7.75 13.73
N TYR A 32 -6.37 -8.50 12.74
CA TYR A 32 -7.37 -8.06 11.80
C TYR A 32 -8.76 -8.59 12.11
N GLN A 33 -8.85 -9.72 12.81
CA GLN A 33 -10.12 -10.35 13.15
C GLN A 33 -10.93 -9.49 14.12
N VAL A 34 -12.23 -9.39 13.87
CA VAL A 34 -13.21 -8.72 14.73
C VAL A 34 -14.42 -9.62 14.96
N LYS A 35 -15.23 -9.32 15.97
CA LYS A 35 -16.34 -10.19 16.38
C LYS A 35 -17.63 -9.90 15.63
N THR A 36 -17.79 -8.67 15.14
CA THR A 36 -19.05 -8.21 14.54
C THR A 36 -18.82 -7.37 13.29
N ALA A 37 -19.83 -7.33 12.41
CA ALA A 37 -19.82 -6.46 11.24
C ALA A 37 -19.74 -4.97 11.63
N ALA A 38 -20.30 -4.57 12.78
CA ALA A 38 -20.20 -3.21 13.29
C ALA A 38 -18.76 -2.84 13.68
N GLU A 39 -18.05 -3.74 14.37
CA GLU A 39 -16.61 -3.57 14.65
C GLU A 39 -15.80 -3.51 13.35
N LEU A 40 -16.13 -4.33 12.37
CA LEU A 40 -15.45 -4.32 11.07
C LEU A 40 -15.66 -2.98 10.36
N GLN A 41 -16.91 -2.51 10.27
CA GLN A 41 -17.24 -1.21 9.70
C GLN A 41 -16.46 -0.10 10.40
N GLN A 42 -16.35 -0.15 11.73
CA GLN A 42 -15.58 0.84 12.48
C GLN A 42 -14.09 0.81 12.12
N ARG A 43 -13.48 -0.37 11.92
CA ARG A 43 -12.08 -0.49 11.47
C ARG A 43 -11.88 0.11 10.07
N PHE A 44 -12.80 -0.12 9.14
CA PHE A 44 -12.77 0.52 7.82
C PHE A 44 -12.93 2.05 7.91
N ASN A 45 -13.85 2.53 8.75
CA ASN A 45 -14.04 3.97 8.96
C ASN A 45 -12.78 4.63 9.54
N THR A 46 -12.13 3.98 10.52
CA THR A 46 -10.86 4.44 11.09
C THR A 46 -9.75 4.46 10.03
N LEU A 47 -9.65 3.42 9.20
CA LEU A 47 -8.68 3.36 8.11
C LEU A 47 -8.89 4.50 7.09
N ASN A 48 -10.14 4.79 6.72
CA ASN A 48 -10.46 5.90 5.83
C ASN A 48 -10.11 7.26 6.44
N ALA A 49 -10.39 7.45 7.74
CA ALA A 49 -10.03 8.66 8.45
C ALA A 49 -8.50 8.86 8.51
N GLN A 50 -7.75 7.78 8.72
CA GLN A 50 -6.28 7.80 8.70
C GLN A 50 -5.77 8.21 7.31
N LEU A 51 -6.30 7.61 6.23
CA LEU A 51 -5.93 8.01 4.87
C LEU A 51 -6.19 9.49 4.62
N ALA A 52 -7.32 10.04 5.06
CA ALA A 52 -7.62 11.45 4.87
C ALA A 52 -6.57 12.35 5.54
N GLN A 53 -6.13 11.98 6.76
CA GLN A 53 -5.10 12.71 7.50
C GLN A 53 -3.72 12.59 6.85
N ASP A 54 -3.31 11.37 6.50
CA ASP A 54 -2.03 11.09 5.86
C ASP A 54 -1.93 11.80 4.51
N PHE A 55 -3.00 11.74 3.72
CA PHE A 55 -3.04 12.41 2.42
C PHE A 55 -2.98 13.93 2.57
N GLN A 56 -3.70 14.50 3.54
CA GLN A 56 -3.64 15.93 3.80
C GLN A 56 -2.22 16.37 4.22
N GLN A 57 -1.57 15.59 5.07
CA GLN A 57 -0.20 15.86 5.49
C GLN A 57 0.78 15.71 4.32
N PHE A 58 0.64 14.66 3.53
CA PHE A 58 1.43 14.42 2.32
C PHE A 58 1.33 15.61 1.35
N LYS A 59 0.12 16.11 1.09
CA LYS A 59 -0.08 17.31 0.24
C LYS A 59 0.57 18.57 0.78
N LYS A 60 0.65 18.75 2.11
CA LYS A 60 1.34 19.89 2.72
C LYS A 60 2.85 19.80 2.49
N VAL A 61 3.43 18.62 2.73
CA VAL A 61 4.86 18.37 2.58
C VAL A 61 5.29 18.44 1.11
N GLU A 62 4.55 17.77 0.24
CA GLU A 62 4.83 17.68 -1.21
C GLU A 62 4.01 18.71 -2.02
N SER A 63 3.76 19.89 -1.46
CA SER A 63 2.79 20.85 -2.02
C SER A 63 3.02 21.23 -3.48
N ILE A 64 4.28 21.37 -3.91
CA ILE A 64 4.67 21.66 -5.29
C ILE A 64 4.36 20.52 -6.28
N ALA A 65 4.14 19.31 -5.76
CA ALA A 65 3.83 18.14 -6.55
C ALA A 65 2.34 18.03 -6.91
N PHE A 66 1.48 18.91 -6.38
CA PHE A 66 0.04 18.89 -6.61
C PHE A 66 -0.45 20.15 -7.33
N SER A 67 -1.43 20.00 -8.22
CA SER A 67 -2.06 21.11 -8.94
C SER A 67 -3.01 21.95 -8.08
N HIS A 68 -3.60 21.35 -7.04
CA HIS A 68 -4.49 22.03 -6.10
C HIS A 68 -4.44 21.38 -4.72
N GLN A 69 -4.92 22.11 -3.71
CA GLN A 69 -4.88 21.71 -2.30
C GLN A 69 -6.22 21.20 -1.76
N LEU A 70 -7.17 20.88 -2.64
CA LEU A 70 -8.45 20.25 -2.24
C LEU A 70 -8.20 18.94 -1.46
N PRO A 71 -8.97 18.67 -0.39
CA PRO A 71 -8.86 17.44 0.37
C PRO A 71 -9.29 16.22 -0.47
N LEU A 72 -8.74 15.05 -0.15
CA LEU A 72 -9.19 13.78 -0.72
C LEU A 72 -10.54 13.39 -0.12
N ASP A 73 -11.51 13.05 -0.98
CA ASP A 73 -12.75 12.42 -0.54
C ASP A 73 -12.54 10.90 -0.37
N VAL A 74 -12.20 10.48 0.85
CA VAL A 74 -11.98 9.06 1.18
C VAL A 74 -13.26 8.22 1.16
N ASN A 75 -14.43 8.87 1.13
CA ASN A 75 -15.71 8.19 0.93
C ASN A 75 -16.08 8.10 -0.56
N ASN A 76 -15.21 8.56 -1.46
CA ASN A 76 -15.41 8.43 -2.89
C ASN A 76 -14.07 8.29 -3.62
N LEU A 77 -13.42 7.14 -3.53
CA LEU A 77 -12.14 6.90 -4.22
C LEU A 77 -12.25 6.82 -5.75
N GLN A 78 -13.45 6.95 -6.33
CA GLN A 78 -13.61 7.19 -7.76
C GLN A 78 -13.21 8.62 -8.17
N THR A 79 -12.99 9.52 -7.21
CA THR A 79 -12.44 10.87 -7.46
C THR A 79 -10.94 10.95 -7.18
N LEU A 80 -10.28 9.84 -6.86
CA LEU A 80 -8.84 9.82 -6.55
C LEU A 80 -7.98 10.38 -7.69
N ASN A 81 -8.43 10.27 -8.94
CA ASN A 81 -7.82 10.86 -10.15
C ASN A 81 -7.81 12.38 -10.18
N GLN A 82 -8.53 13.05 -9.28
CA GLN A 82 -8.45 14.50 -9.06
C GLN A 82 -7.25 14.85 -8.17
N HIS A 83 -6.59 13.87 -7.55
CA HIS A 83 -5.44 14.10 -6.68
C HIS A 83 -4.15 13.40 -7.15
N PRO A 84 -3.79 13.48 -8.44
CA PRO A 84 -2.54 12.88 -8.90
C PRO A 84 -1.36 13.73 -8.44
N VAL A 85 -0.27 13.06 -8.07
CA VAL A 85 1.04 13.70 -8.05
C VAL A 85 1.42 14.08 -9.48
N SER A 86 1.99 15.27 -9.67
CA SER A 86 2.38 15.77 -10.98
C SER A 86 3.30 14.78 -11.70
N ARG A 87 3.09 14.65 -13.02
CA ARG A 87 3.96 13.86 -13.88
C ARG A 87 5.42 14.34 -13.84
N THR A 88 5.65 15.62 -13.56
CA THR A 88 6.99 16.23 -13.46
C THR A 88 7.54 16.26 -12.03
N ALA A 89 6.78 15.78 -11.04
CA ALA A 89 7.26 15.70 -9.66
C ALA A 89 8.46 14.74 -9.53
N LEU A 90 9.22 14.91 -8.45
CA LEU A 90 10.34 14.04 -8.11
C LEU A 90 9.89 12.59 -7.96
N LYS A 91 10.80 11.67 -8.27
CA LYS A 91 10.56 10.23 -8.09
C LYS A 91 10.22 9.90 -6.63
N SER A 92 10.85 10.58 -5.66
CA SER A 92 10.58 10.41 -4.23
C SER A 92 9.12 10.72 -3.88
N SER A 93 8.57 11.82 -4.38
CA SER A 93 7.17 12.19 -4.14
C SER A 93 6.21 11.13 -4.72
N LYS A 94 6.51 10.60 -5.91
CA LYS A 94 5.70 9.54 -6.54
C LYS A 94 5.78 8.23 -5.76
N LEU A 95 6.97 7.87 -5.27
CA LEU A 95 7.17 6.71 -4.39
C LEU A 95 6.36 6.85 -3.10
N ALA A 96 6.51 7.96 -2.40
CA ALA A 96 5.78 8.22 -1.16
C ALA A 96 4.25 8.17 -1.34
N TYR A 97 3.75 8.69 -2.47
CA TYR A 97 2.33 8.53 -2.84
C TYR A 97 1.96 7.06 -3.01
N CYS A 98 2.75 6.29 -3.77
CA CYS A 98 2.51 4.87 -3.97
C CYS A 98 2.55 4.10 -2.65
N ASP A 99 3.50 4.40 -1.76
CA ASP A 99 3.65 3.73 -0.47
C ASP A 99 2.42 3.97 0.41
N MET A 100 1.96 5.22 0.51
CA MET A 100 0.75 5.58 1.26
C MET A 100 -0.50 4.85 0.69
N MET A 101 -0.71 4.93 -0.62
CA MET A 101 -1.90 4.33 -1.24
C MET A 101 -1.86 2.80 -1.21
N ASN A 102 -0.69 2.19 -1.44
CA ASN A 102 -0.53 0.74 -1.35
C ASN A 102 -0.71 0.23 0.08
N ALA A 103 -0.16 0.93 1.07
CA ALA A 103 -0.35 0.58 2.48
C ALA A 103 -1.84 0.64 2.87
N TYR A 104 -2.55 1.70 2.48
CA TYR A 104 -3.99 1.82 2.70
C TYR A 104 -4.76 0.65 2.09
N PHE A 105 -4.53 0.33 0.81
CA PHE A 105 -5.24 -0.77 0.16
C PHE A 105 -4.85 -2.15 0.71
N ALA A 106 -3.59 -2.35 1.13
CA ALA A 106 -3.18 -3.58 1.79
C ALA A 106 -3.85 -3.76 3.15
N GLU A 107 -3.96 -2.71 3.94
CA GLU A 107 -4.67 -2.74 5.23
C GLU A 107 -6.17 -2.98 5.03
N MET A 108 -6.77 -2.33 4.03
CA MET A 108 -8.15 -2.55 3.61
C MET A 108 -8.38 -4.02 3.24
N TYR A 109 -7.49 -4.59 2.40
CA TYR A 109 -7.53 -5.99 2.01
C TYR A 109 -7.52 -6.91 3.22
N ARG A 110 -6.56 -6.75 4.13
CA ARG A 110 -6.42 -7.62 5.31
C ARG A 110 -7.64 -7.53 6.23
N LEU A 111 -8.18 -6.33 6.45
CA LEU A 111 -9.42 -6.16 7.22
C LEU A 111 -10.58 -6.97 6.62
N GLY A 112 -10.78 -6.90 5.30
CA GLY A 112 -11.86 -7.69 4.67
C GLY A 112 -11.55 -9.18 4.57
N HIS A 113 -10.33 -9.54 4.16
CA HIS A 113 -9.89 -10.90 3.91
C HIS A 113 -9.90 -11.78 5.17
N TYR A 114 -9.51 -11.24 6.33
CA TYR A 114 -9.57 -12.00 7.57
C TYR A 114 -10.94 -11.99 8.25
N ASN A 115 -11.94 -11.33 7.65
CA ASN A 115 -13.30 -11.23 8.15
C ASN A 115 -14.34 -11.50 7.04
N LEU A 116 -14.07 -12.45 6.14
CA LEU A 116 -14.92 -12.75 4.97
C LEU A 116 -16.39 -13.05 5.30
N ASP A 117 -16.65 -13.59 6.49
CA ASP A 117 -18.03 -13.86 6.92
C ASP A 117 -18.76 -12.60 7.40
N LEU A 118 -18.06 -11.48 7.58
CA LEU A 118 -18.64 -10.21 8.01
C LEU A 118 -18.68 -9.15 6.90
N VAL A 119 -17.85 -9.25 5.85
CA VAL A 119 -17.74 -8.22 4.80
C VAL A 119 -19.03 -7.98 3.99
N HIS A 120 -19.94 -8.94 3.97
CA HIS A 120 -21.23 -8.75 3.28
C HIS A 120 -22.16 -7.77 4.03
N ALA A 121 -21.92 -7.55 5.31
CA ALA A 121 -22.73 -6.70 6.19
C ALA A 121 -22.11 -5.31 6.44
N ILE A 122 -20.94 -5.03 5.86
CA ILE A 122 -20.36 -3.69 5.86
C ILE A 122 -20.81 -2.90 4.62
N GLN A 123 -20.70 -1.58 4.72
CA GLN A 123 -20.97 -0.64 3.65
C GLN A 123 -19.65 -0.02 3.21
N LEU A 124 -19.26 -0.32 1.97
CA LEU A 124 -18.20 0.38 1.28
C LEU A 124 -18.83 1.41 0.31
N PRO A 125 -18.39 2.68 0.34
CA PRO A 125 -18.91 3.69 -0.58
C PRO A 125 -18.71 3.28 -2.04
N ASN A 126 -19.72 3.54 -2.89
CA ASN A 126 -19.70 3.24 -4.32
C ASN A 126 -19.43 1.76 -4.69
N ALA A 127 -19.60 0.83 -3.75
CA ALA A 127 -19.51 -0.61 -3.98
C ALA A 127 -20.88 -1.30 -3.91
N LYS A 128 -21.98 -0.54 -4.11
CA LYS A 128 -23.33 -1.13 -4.07
C LYS A 128 -23.50 -2.08 -5.26
N GLY A 129 -23.78 -3.35 -4.97
CA GLY A 129 -23.91 -4.41 -5.99
C GLY A 129 -22.63 -5.21 -6.21
N GLU A 130 -21.55 -4.86 -5.52
CA GLU A 130 -20.32 -5.66 -5.50
C GLU A 130 -20.48 -6.88 -4.58
N ASP A 131 -19.92 -8.01 -5.00
CA ASP A 131 -19.75 -9.17 -4.12
C ASP A 131 -18.49 -8.98 -3.29
N LEU A 132 -18.65 -8.35 -2.13
CA LEU A 132 -17.52 -8.07 -1.24
C LEU A 132 -16.84 -9.35 -0.76
N LYS A 133 -17.58 -10.45 -0.54
CA LYS A 133 -16.96 -11.72 -0.12
C LYS A 133 -16.02 -12.25 -1.19
N LYS A 134 -16.41 -12.16 -2.47
CA LYS A 134 -15.53 -12.48 -3.60
C LYS A 134 -14.40 -11.47 -3.77
N ASN A 135 -14.68 -10.17 -3.66
CA ASN A 135 -13.66 -9.14 -3.88
C ASN A 135 -12.52 -9.20 -2.84
N PHE A 136 -12.80 -9.67 -1.62
CA PHE A 136 -11.80 -9.83 -0.57
C PHE A 136 -11.26 -11.27 -0.43
N SER A 137 -11.71 -12.23 -1.25
CA SER A 137 -11.37 -13.65 -1.07
C SER A 137 -9.88 -13.96 -1.22
N ASP A 138 -9.21 -13.20 -2.08
CA ASP A 138 -7.77 -13.30 -2.37
C ASP A 138 -7.25 -11.99 -2.96
N SER A 139 -5.93 -11.88 -3.04
CA SER A 139 -5.25 -10.67 -3.47
C SER A 139 -5.49 -10.32 -4.94
N ASP A 140 -5.73 -11.29 -5.82
CA ASP A 140 -5.97 -11.05 -7.25
C ASP A 140 -7.38 -10.48 -7.48
N GLN A 141 -8.39 -11.03 -6.78
CA GLN A 141 -9.75 -10.46 -6.79
C GLN A 141 -9.76 -9.04 -6.23
N PHE A 142 -9.05 -8.82 -5.12
CA PHE A 142 -8.98 -7.51 -4.48
C PHE A 142 -8.24 -6.48 -5.34
N TYR A 143 -7.11 -6.88 -5.94
CA TYR A 143 -6.36 -6.05 -6.88
C TYR A 143 -7.25 -5.54 -8.03
N SER A 144 -8.02 -6.44 -8.64
CA SER A 144 -8.92 -6.11 -9.75
C SER A 144 -10.07 -5.23 -9.28
N PHE A 145 -10.64 -5.51 -8.11
CA PHE A 145 -11.66 -4.66 -7.49
C PHE A 145 -11.17 -3.23 -7.28
N ILE A 146 -9.98 -3.04 -6.69
CA ILE A 146 -9.44 -1.70 -6.42
C ILE A 146 -9.13 -0.93 -7.69
N LEU A 147 -8.45 -1.54 -8.65
CA LEU A 147 -7.96 -0.81 -9.83
C LEU A 147 -9.03 -0.54 -10.88
N ASP A 148 -10.06 -1.39 -10.96
CA ASP A 148 -10.98 -1.36 -12.10
C ASP A 148 -12.41 -0.94 -11.71
N ARG A 149 -12.79 -1.00 -10.43
CA ARG A 149 -14.20 -0.82 -10.02
C ARG A 149 -14.40 0.11 -8.82
N TYR A 150 -13.57 -0.01 -7.79
CA TYR A 150 -13.73 0.74 -6.53
C TYR A 150 -13.10 2.13 -6.54
N SER A 151 -11.99 2.29 -7.27
CA SER A 151 -11.21 3.53 -7.28
C SER A 151 -10.71 3.89 -8.67
N THR A 152 -10.23 5.12 -8.84
CA THR A 152 -9.48 5.52 -10.04
C THR A 152 -7.96 5.42 -9.85
N TYR A 153 -7.48 4.51 -8.98
CA TYR A 153 -6.05 4.40 -8.68
C TYR A 153 -5.19 4.05 -9.90
N ARG A 154 -5.71 3.22 -10.82
CA ARG A 154 -5.07 2.95 -12.12
C ARG A 154 -4.85 4.22 -12.94
N GLN A 155 -5.87 5.09 -13.00
CA GLN A 155 -5.79 6.35 -13.74
C GLN A 155 -4.79 7.32 -13.10
N VAL A 156 -4.68 7.33 -11.77
CA VAL A 156 -3.66 8.12 -11.08
C VAL A 156 -2.26 7.67 -11.48
N GLN A 157 -1.99 6.37 -11.46
CA GLN A 157 -0.68 5.82 -11.85
C GLN A 157 -0.31 6.19 -13.30
N GLN A 158 -1.29 6.15 -14.20
CA GLN A 158 -1.12 6.59 -15.58
C GLN A 158 -0.81 8.09 -15.67
N THR A 159 -1.54 8.93 -14.92
CA THR A 159 -1.37 10.39 -14.90
C THR A 159 -0.01 10.79 -14.33
N MET A 160 0.43 10.13 -13.25
CA MET A 160 1.76 10.28 -12.66
C MET A 160 2.89 9.80 -13.58
N ASN A 161 2.55 8.99 -14.59
CA ASN A 161 3.49 8.18 -15.38
C ASN A 161 4.41 7.36 -14.46
N TYR A 162 3.81 6.69 -13.47
CA TYR A 162 4.50 5.94 -12.44
C TYR A 162 3.60 4.83 -11.89
N GLY A 163 4.04 3.58 -12.01
CA GLY A 163 3.30 2.41 -11.54
C GLY A 163 3.52 2.17 -10.05
N CYS A 164 2.43 2.09 -9.30
CA CYS A 164 2.47 1.69 -7.90
C CYS A 164 2.24 0.18 -7.82
N ASN A 165 3.19 -0.57 -7.23
CA ASN A 165 3.14 -2.03 -7.22
C ASN A 165 2.18 -2.59 -6.14
N LEU A 166 0.87 -2.36 -6.34
CA LEU A 166 -0.16 -2.83 -5.43
C LEU A 166 -0.15 -4.36 -5.29
N LYS A 167 0.14 -5.09 -6.38
CA LYS A 167 0.19 -6.55 -6.34
C LYS A 167 1.21 -7.07 -5.32
N ALA A 168 2.40 -6.47 -5.29
CA ALA A 168 3.41 -6.80 -4.28
C ALA A 168 2.94 -6.44 -2.85
N ALA A 169 2.31 -5.27 -2.68
CA ALA A 169 1.79 -4.85 -1.37
C ALA A 169 0.70 -5.77 -0.80
N LEU A 170 -0.03 -6.47 -1.67
CA LEU A 170 -1.06 -7.45 -1.29
C LEU A 170 -0.52 -8.87 -1.06
N SER A 171 0.76 -9.12 -1.36
CA SER A 171 1.38 -10.46 -1.27
C SER A 171 1.91 -10.79 0.13
N VAL A 172 1.64 -9.93 1.12
CA VAL A 172 2.18 -9.98 2.49
C VAL A 172 1.08 -10.24 3.50
#